data_AF-A0A358SZ41-F1
#
_entry.id   AF-A0A358SZ41-F1
#
_cell.length_a   1.000
_cell.length_b   1.000
_cell.length_c   1.000
_cell.angle_alpha   90.00
_cell.angle_beta   90.00
_cell.angle_gamma   90.00
#
_symmetry.space_group_name_H-M   'P 1'
#
loop_
_entity.id
_entity.type
_entity.pdbx_description
1 polymer ?
#
loop_
_entity_poly.entity_id
_entity_poly.type
_entity_poly.pdbx_seq_one_letter_code
_entity_poly.pdbx_strand_id
1 'polypeptide(L)'
;MLERRSFLIIIAVMALTLVSVPSVLFHNALTKYFTFMGHWSVASIKPSRNAQLPPIHPRAAGQRADLPQAELRFVKFSVRIANAKTVGLAGDFNKWDRDSIALARREKNVWGTILPLPPGTYHYLYNIDGQLILDPLNPETAMLGGRKVSVMTVK
;
A
#
# COMPACT_ATOMS: atom_id res chain seq x y z
N MET A 1 -32.09 -7.56 -60.66
CA MET A 1 -33.11 -7.99 -59.66
C MET A 1 -32.49 -9.08 -58.81
N LEU A 2 -31.97 -8.73 -57.63
CA LEU A 2 -31.38 -9.70 -56.70
C LEU A 2 -32.54 -10.33 -55.91
N GLU A 3 -32.77 -11.62 -56.12
CA GLU A 3 -33.85 -12.41 -55.51
C GLU A 3 -33.93 -12.20 -53.98
N ARG A 4 -35.14 -11.92 -53.47
CA ARG A 4 -35.44 -11.68 -52.05
C ARG A 4 -34.97 -12.84 -51.15
N ARG A 5 -34.87 -14.05 -51.71
CA ARG A 5 -34.36 -15.27 -51.06
C ARG A 5 -32.85 -15.21 -50.83
N SER A 6 -32.09 -14.68 -51.80
CA SER A 6 -30.64 -14.53 -51.71
C SER A 6 -30.26 -13.48 -50.65
N PHE A 7 -31.06 -12.43 -50.50
CA PHE A 7 -30.84 -11.40 -49.47
C PHE A 7 -31.06 -11.94 -48.04
N LEU A 8 -32.07 -12.79 -47.84
CA LEU A 8 -32.34 -13.42 -46.54
C LEU A 8 -31.24 -14.42 -46.14
N ILE A 9 -30.67 -15.14 -47.10
CA ILE A 9 -29.55 -16.07 -46.84
C ILE A 9 -28.30 -15.31 -46.41
N ILE A 10 -28.00 -14.17 -47.06
CA ILE A 10 -26.83 -13.34 -46.69
C ILE A 10 -26.99 -12.75 -45.28
N ILE A 11 -28.19 -12.29 -44.91
CA ILE A 11 -28.46 -11.79 -43.55
C ILE A 11 -28.34 -12.92 -42.52
N ALA A 12 -28.85 -14.12 -42.82
CA ALA A 12 -28.75 -15.28 -41.94
C ALA A 12 -27.29 -15.70 -41.72
N VAL A 13 -26.46 -15.69 -42.77
CA VAL A 13 -25.02 -16.00 -42.68
C VAL A 13 -24.27 -14.92 -41.90
N MET A 14 -24.56 -13.62 -42.13
CA MET A 14 -24.00 -12.51 -41.35
C MET A 14 -24.36 -12.61 -39.86
N ALA A 15 -25.62 -12.90 -39.53
CA ALA A 15 -26.07 -13.10 -38.15
C ALA A 15 -25.37 -14.31 -37.49
N LEU A 16 -25.18 -15.41 -38.23
CA LEU A 16 -24.46 -16.59 -37.75
C LEU A 16 -22.98 -16.30 -37.48
N THR A 17 -22.34 -15.48 -38.32
CA THR A 17 -20.94 -15.05 -38.09
C THR A 17 -20.81 -14.09 -36.91
N LEU A 18 -21.76 -13.19 -36.68
CA LEU A 18 -21.75 -12.24 -35.55
C LEU A 18 -22.02 -12.92 -34.19
N VAL A 19 -22.80 -14.00 -34.16
CA VAL A 19 -23.04 -14.80 -32.94
C VAL A 19 -21.86 -15.72 -32.60
N SER A 20 -20.95 -15.98 -33.55
CA SER A 20 -19.79 -16.89 -33.36
C SER A 20 -18.52 -16.20 -32.81
N VAL A 21 -18.42 -14.86 -32.93
CA VAL A 21 -17.22 -14.11 -32.53
C VAL A 21 -17.00 -13.91 -31.00
N PRO A 22 -17.93 -14.21 -30.07
CA PRO A 22 -17.54 -14.23 -28.65
C PRO A 22 -16.73 -15.48 -28.24
N SER A 23 -16.47 -16.44 -29.13
CA SER A 23 -15.96 -17.76 -28.73
C SER A 23 -14.46 -17.79 -28.36
N VAL A 24 -13.61 -16.99 -28.99
CA VAL A 24 -12.14 -17.09 -28.76
C VAL A 24 -11.69 -16.44 -27.45
N LEU A 25 -12.38 -15.38 -26.99
CA LEU A 25 -12.07 -14.75 -25.69
C LEU A 25 -12.70 -15.48 -24.51
N PHE A 26 -13.86 -16.13 -24.72
CA PHE A 26 -14.54 -16.87 -23.65
C PHE A 26 -13.88 -18.24 -23.39
N HIS A 27 -13.28 -18.87 -24.40
CA HIS A 27 -12.59 -20.15 -24.23
C HIS A 27 -11.39 -20.03 -23.27
N ASN A 28 -10.60 -18.95 -23.38
CA ASN A 28 -9.43 -18.73 -22.51
C ASN A 28 -9.80 -18.39 -21.05
N ALA A 29 -10.98 -17.82 -20.82
CA ALA A 29 -11.46 -17.53 -19.48
C ALA A 29 -12.04 -18.79 -18.80
N LEU A 30 -12.82 -19.59 -19.56
CA LEU A 30 -13.35 -20.86 -19.08
C LEU A 30 -12.26 -21.89 -18.79
N THR A 31 -11.24 -22.01 -19.66
CA THR A 31 -10.11 -22.91 -19.38
C THR A 31 -9.40 -22.45 -18.12
N LYS A 32 -9.10 -21.17 -17.94
CA LYS A 32 -8.50 -20.69 -16.68
C LYS A 32 -9.36 -20.98 -15.44
N TYR A 33 -10.69 -20.83 -15.53
CA TYR A 33 -11.62 -21.11 -14.43
C TYR A 33 -11.72 -22.62 -14.10
N PHE A 34 -11.79 -23.49 -15.11
CA PHE A 34 -11.88 -24.95 -14.89
C PHE A 34 -10.53 -25.60 -14.59
N THR A 35 -9.42 -25.06 -15.09
CA THR A 35 -8.06 -25.36 -14.63
C THR A 35 -7.96 -24.98 -13.14
N PHE A 36 -8.39 -23.80 -12.72
CA PHE A 36 -8.41 -23.45 -11.30
C PHE A 36 -9.30 -24.37 -10.43
N MET A 37 -10.48 -24.79 -10.90
CA MET A 37 -11.38 -25.68 -10.13
C MET A 37 -11.03 -27.18 -10.22
N GLY A 38 -10.41 -27.67 -11.29
CA GLY A 38 -10.07 -29.08 -11.48
C GLY A 38 -8.86 -29.55 -10.68
N HIS A 39 -8.04 -28.62 -10.20
CA HIS A 39 -6.83 -28.91 -9.42
C HIS A 39 -7.11 -28.93 -7.92
N TRP A 40 -8.31 -29.37 -7.50
CA TRP A 40 -8.57 -29.75 -6.11
C TRP A 40 -8.03 -31.16 -5.80
N SER A 41 -6.91 -31.54 -6.41
CA SER A 41 -6.04 -32.52 -5.79
C SER A 41 -5.40 -31.81 -4.62
N VAL A 42 -6.08 -31.90 -3.48
CA VAL A 42 -5.59 -31.77 -2.12
C VAL A 42 -4.07 -31.59 -2.15
N ALA A 43 -3.61 -30.38 -1.88
CA ALA A 43 -2.26 -30.18 -1.35
C ALA A 43 -2.17 -31.15 -0.19
N SER A 44 -1.63 -32.34 -0.46
CA SER A 44 -1.42 -33.36 0.52
C SER A 44 -0.26 -32.80 1.31
N ILE A 45 -0.60 -31.98 2.31
CA ILE A 45 0.30 -31.61 3.38
C ILE A 45 0.67 -32.96 3.97
N LYS A 46 1.76 -33.55 3.45
CA LYS A 46 2.36 -34.75 4.00
C LYS A 46 2.63 -34.35 5.45
N PRO A 47 1.94 -34.91 6.46
CA PRO A 47 2.26 -34.59 7.83
C PRO A 47 3.70 -35.06 8.02
N SER A 48 4.64 -34.11 8.09
CA SER A 48 6.04 -34.43 8.36
C SER A 48 6.07 -34.91 9.80
N ARG A 49 6.02 -36.23 9.98
CA ARG A 49 6.17 -36.87 11.29
C ARG A 49 7.64 -36.86 11.70
N ASN A 50 8.28 -35.69 11.68
CA ASN A 50 9.50 -35.48 12.43
C ASN A 50 9.07 -35.24 13.88
N ALA A 51 9.01 -36.32 14.65
CA ALA A 51 8.75 -36.29 16.09
C ALA A 51 9.93 -35.69 16.88
N GLN A 52 11.07 -35.47 16.22
CA GLN A 52 12.15 -34.66 16.75
C GLN A 52 11.81 -33.19 16.55
N LEU A 53 11.20 -32.62 17.58
CA LEU A 53 11.35 -31.20 17.83
C LEU A 53 12.87 -30.93 17.87
N PRO A 54 13.41 -29.96 17.12
CA PRO A 54 14.75 -29.49 17.40
C PRO A 54 14.81 -29.18 18.89
N PRO A 55 15.91 -29.52 19.60
CA PRO A 55 16.00 -29.20 21.00
C PRO A 55 15.67 -27.73 21.14
N ILE A 56 14.59 -27.45 21.89
CA ILE A 56 14.31 -26.11 22.39
C ILE A 56 15.56 -25.83 23.21
N HIS A 57 16.55 -25.21 22.58
CA HIS A 57 17.58 -24.52 23.33
C HIS A 57 16.74 -23.59 24.19
N PRO A 58 16.74 -23.72 25.52
CA PRO A 58 16.20 -22.67 26.35
C PRO A 58 17.01 -21.45 25.93
N ARG A 59 16.41 -20.64 25.04
CA ARG A 59 16.98 -19.37 24.59
C ARG A 59 17.20 -18.65 25.89
N ALA A 60 18.46 -18.53 26.29
CA ALA A 60 18.85 -18.15 27.64
C ALA A 60 17.94 -17.02 28.09
N ALA A 61 17.10 -17.30 29.09
CA ALA A 61 16.06 -16.37 29.52
C ALA A 61 16.64 -15.03 30.01
N GLY A 62 17.96 -14.94 30.18
CA GLY A 62 18.69 -13.71 30.47
C GLY A 62 19.02 -12.82 29.26
N GLN A 63 19.00 -13.31 28.01
CA GLN A 63 19.41 -12.49 26.85
C GLN A 63 18.32 -11.62 26.24
N ARG A 64 17.05 -11.78 26.66
CA ARG A 64 15.96 -10.86 26.27
C ARG A 64 15.77 -9.68 27.24
N ALA A 65 16.35 -9.76 28.45
CA ALA A 65 16.19 -8.72 29.46
C ALA A 65 17.04 -7.47 29.18
N ASP A 66 18.08 -7.59 28.35
CA ASP A 66 19.05 -6.51 28.10
C ASP A 66 18.99 -5.91 26.69
N LEU A 67 18.03 -6.32 25.85
CA LEU A 67 17.77 -5.55 24.63
C LEU A 67 17.02 -4.28 25.06
N PRO A 68 17.55 -3.06 24.82
CA PRO A 68 16.77 -1.86 25.04
C PRO A 68 15.52 -1.97 24.17
N GLN A 69 14.38 -2.25 24.80
CA GLN A 69 13.10 -2.26 24.13
C GLN A 69 12.91 -0.83 23.62
N ALA A 70 12.90 -0.64 22.30
CA ALA A 70 12.75 0.68 21.71
C ALA A 70 11.43 1.26 22.24
N GLU A 71 11.55 2.19 23.20
CA GLU A 71 10.39 2.81 23.85
C GLU A 71 9.75 3.75 22.83
N LEU A 72 8.72 3.27 22.14
CA LEU A 72 8.03 4.07 21.12
C LEU A 72 7.26 5.20 21.81
N ARG A 73 7.49 6.43 21.35
CA ARG A 73 6.71 7.61 21.72
C ARG A 73 5.69 7.91 20.63
N PHE A 74 4.45 8.15 21.01
CA PHE A 74 3.42 8.57 20.05
C PHE A 74 3.53 10.08 19.83
N VAL A 75 3.99 10.46 18.63
CA VAL A 75 4.20 11.85 18.25
C VAL A 75 3.10 12.31 17.33
N LYS A 76 2.45 13.42 17.69
CA LYS A 76 1.38 14.03 16.90
C LYS A 76 1.95 15.05 15.93
N PHE A 77 1.66 14.86 14.65
CA PHE A 77 1.89 15.86 13.62
C PHE A 77 0.56 16.52 13.26
N SER A 78 0.53 17.85 13.21
CA SER A 78 -0.69 18.57 12.80
C SER A 78 -0.41 19.92 12.16
N VAL A 79 -1.15 20.24 11.11
CA VAL A 79 -1.06 21.51 10.39
C VAL A 79 -2.45 22.01 10.01
N ARG A 80 -2.67 23.34 10.01
CA ARG A 80 -3.96 23.94 9.63
C ARG A 80 -3.87 24.51 8.21
N ILE A 81 -4.56 23.87 7.26
CA ILE A 81 -4.62 24.30 5.85
C ILE A 81 -6.05 24.15 5.32
N ALA A 82 -6.67 25.26 4.92
CA ALA A 82 -8.06 25.31 4.47
C ALA A 82 -8.31 24.59 3.14
N ASN A 83 -7.44 24.83 2.17
CA ASN A 83 -7.67 24.48 0.75
C ASN A 83 -6.75 23.35 0.25
N ALA A 84 -6.14 22.58 1.15
CA ALA A 84 -5.35 21.42 0.75
C ALA A 84 -6.26 20.28 0.29
N LYS A 85 -5.90 19.60 -0.81
CA LYS A 85 -6.57 18.36 -1.24
C LYS A 85 -5.94 17.15 -0.55
N THR A 86 -4.63 17.17 -0.41
CA THR A 86 -3.81 16.11 0.17
C THR A 86 -2.75 16.71 1.08
N VAL A 87 -2.53 16.07 2.22
CA VAL A 87 -1.44 16.41 3.14
C VAL A 87 -0.75 15.12 3.53
N GLY A 88 0.56 15.07 3.38
CA GLY A 88 1.41 13.95 3.77
C GLY A 88 2.65 14.41 4.53
N LEU A 89 3.44 13.45 4.98
CA LEU A 89 4.72 13.67 5.65
C LEU A 89 5.84 12.97 4.87
N ALA A 90 6.96 13.67 4.72
CA ALA A 90 8.21 13.11 4.23
C ALA A 90 9.31 13.46 5.23
N GLY A 91 10.05 12.47 5.70
CA GLY A 91 11.14 12.66 6.67
C GLY A 91 11.96 11.40 6.89
N ASP A 92 12.86 11.46 7.86
CA ASP A 92 13.81 10.37 8.12
C ASP A 92 13.11 9.04 8.45
N PHE A 93 12.00 9.10 9.20
CA PHE A 93 11.21 7.95 9.62
C PHE A 93 10.54 7.17 8.47
N ASN A 94 10.37 7.79 7.30
CA ASN A 94 9.83 7.11 6.11
C ASN A 94 10.74 7.24 4.89
N LYS A 95 12.05 7.46 5.12
CA LYS A 95 13.05 7.57 4.05
C LYS A 95 12.68 8.63 3.00
N TRP A 96 12.02 9.71 3.43
CA TRP A 96 11.59 10.81 2.57
C TRP A 96 10.59 10.44 1.47
N ASP A 97 9.89 9.31 1.61
CA ASP A 97 8.75 8.97 0.76
C ASP A 97 7.58 9.92 1.03
N ARG A 98 7.07 10.57 -0.01
CA ARG A 98 6.04 11.63 0.12
C ARG A 98 4.62 11.08 0.15
N ASP A 99 4.45 9.83 -0.27
CA ASP A 99 3.16 9.19 -0.48
C ASP A 99 2.89 8.12 0.57
N SER A 100 3.90 7.74 1.37
CA SER A 100 3.78 6.66 2.35
C SER A 100 2.96 7.02 3.60
N ILE A 101 2.91 8.30 4.00
CA ILE A 101 2.23 8.75 5.21
C ILE A 101 1.31 9.93 4.86
N ALA A 102 0.02 9.65 4.76
CA ALA A 102 -1.03 10.66 4.60
C ALA A 102 -1.58 11.14 5.96
N LEU A 103 -1.92 12.42 6.06
CA LEU A 103 -2.60 13.02 7.19
C LEU A 103 -4.12 12.97 6.98
N ALA A 104 -4.86 12.70 8.06
CA ALA A 104 -6.31 12.74 8.03
C ALA A 104 -6.81 14.17 8.24
N ARG A 105 -7.80 14.58 7.44
CA ARG A 105 -8.53 15.83 7.66
C ARG A 105 -9.38 15.70 8.93
N ARG A 106 -9.26 16.68 9.82
CA ARG A 106 -10.00 16.87 11.07
C ARG A 106 -10.84 18.14 10.97
N GLU A 107 -11.56 18.46 12.04
CA GLU A 107 -12.39 19.66 12.12
C GLU A 107 -11.59 20.95 11.86
N LYS A 108 -12.28 22.00 11.42
CA LYS A 108 -11.72 23.36 11.26
C LYS A 108 -10.45 23.41 10.39
N ASN A 109 -10.40 22.62 9.32
CA ASN A 109 -9.29 22.59 8.36
C ASN A 109 -7.94 22.17 8.95
N VAL A 110 -7.97 21.37 10.01
CA VAL A 110 -6.77 20.81 10.62
C VAL A 110 -6.50 19.45 9.99
N TRP A 111 -5.25 19.19 9.63
CA TRP A 111 -4.77 17.90 9.19
C TRP A 111 -3.90 17.31 10.29
N GLY A 112 -3.98 16.01 10.53
CA GLY A 112 -3.10 15.40 11.52
C GLY A 112 -2.98 13.89 11.45
N THR A 113 -1.90 13.40 12.04
CA THR A 113 -1.60 11.98 12.22
C THR A 113 -0.78 11.78 13.49
N ILE A 114 -0.71 10.54 13.97
CA ILE A 114 0.08 10.16 15.14
C ILE A 114 1.01 9.03 14.71
N LEU A 115 2.31 9.20 14.89
CA LEU A 115 3.32 8.21 14.53
C LEU A 115 4.05 7.70 15.78
N PRO A 116 4.21 6.38 15.95
CA PRO A 116 5.09 5.83 16.96
C PRO A 116 6.54 5.96 16.51
N LEU A 117 7.33 6.77 17.20
CA LEU A 117 8.74 7.02 16.91
C LEU A 117 9.61 6.72 18.13
N PRO A 118 10.74 6.01 17.98
CA PRO A 118 11.77 5.93 19.02
C PRO A 118 12.33 7.31 19.37
N PRO A 119 12.91 7.50 20.57
CA PRO A 119 13.65 8.70 20.93
C PRO A 119 14.77 8.97 19.93
N GLY A 120 14.94 10.23 19.55
CA GLY A 120 15.86 10.65 18.51
C GLY A 120 15.47 11.97 17.86
N THR A 121 16.33 12.47 16.98
CA THR A 121 16.10 13.67 16.19
C THR A 121 15.74 13.29 14.76
N TYR A 122 14.62 13.81 14.26
CA TYR A 122 14.10 13.51 12.93
C TYR A 122 13.94 14.80 12.14
N HIS A 123 14.31 14.75 10.86
CA HIS A 123 14.03 15.80 9.90
C HIS A 123 12.77 15.45 9.11
N TYR A 124 11.94 16.46 8.83
CA TYR A 124 10.71 16.27 8.08
C TYR A 124 10.25 17.53 7.35
N LEU A 125 9.34 17.33 6.40
CA LEU A 125 8.58 18.34 5.68
C LEU A 125 7.14 17.83 5.48
N TYR A 126 6.18 18.75 5.41
CA TYR A 126 4.83 18.44 4.95
C TYR A 126 4.79 18.39 3.43
N ASN A 127 4.18 17.36 2.86
CA ASN A 127 3.82 17.30 1.45
C ASN A 127 2.37 17.78 1.30
N ILE A 128 2.15 19.03 0.89
CA ILE A 128 0.82 19.61 0.70
C ILE A 128 0.60 19.77 -0.80
N ASP A 129 -0.33 18.99 -1.37
CA ASP A 129 -0.65 19.00 -2.80
C ASP A 129 0.59 18.87 -3.72
N GLY A 130 1.54 18.03 -3.32
CA GLY A 130 2.79 17.79 -4.05
C GLY A 130 3.92 18.75 -3.72
N GLN A 131 3.66 19.79 -2.92
CA GLN A 131 4.67 20.75 -2.49
C GLN A 131 5.20 20.42 -1.10
N LEU A 132 6.53 20.37 -0.99
CA LEU A 132 7.22 20.15 0.28
C LEU A 132 7.39 21.48 1.04
N ILE A 133 6.73 21.60 2.19
CA ILE A 133 6.61 22.82 2.99
C ILE A 133 7.12 22.55 4.41
N LEU A 134 7.79 23.53 5.01
CA LEU A 134 8.21 23.50 6.42
C LEU A 134 6.98 23.47 7.32
N ASP A 135 7.11 22.85 8.50
CA ASP A 135 6.09 22.97 9.53
C ASP A 135 6.00 24.43 10.02
N PRO A 136 4.88 25.13 9.79
CA PRO A 136 4.73 26.53 10.21
C PRO A 136 4.68 26.71 11.73
N LEU A 137 4.37 25.64 12.48
CA LEU A 137 4.26 25.68 13.93
C LEU A 137 5.56 25.26 14.62
N ASN A 138 6.54 24.78 13.86
CA ASN A 138 7.82 24.33 14.39
C ASN A 138 8.93 25.33 14.03
N PRO A 139 9.47 26.08 15.02
CA PRO A 139 10.58 27.01 14.78
C PRO A 139 11.91 26.28 14.55
N GLU A 140 12.05 25.02 15.00
CA GLU A 140 13.29 24.26 14.86
C GLU A 140 13.47 23.78 13.43
N THR A 141 14.56 24.22 12.80
CA THR A 141 14.87 23.91 11.41
C THR A 141 16.36 23.68 11.23
N ALA A 142 16.73 22.83 10.27
CA ALA A 142 18.12 22.53 9.92
C ALA A 142 18.33 22.63 8.40
N MET A 143 19.59 22.71 7.99
CA MET A 143 19.98 22.64 6.57
C MET A 143 20.42 21.22 6.24
N LEU A 144 19.67 20.55 5.37
CA LEU A 144 19.95 19.19 4.88
C LEU A 144 20.08 19.23 3.35
N GLY A 145 21.26 18.90 2.83
CA GLY A 145 21.50 18.85 1.38
C GLY A 145 21.21 20.18 0.65
N GLY A 146 21.48 21.32 1.29
CA GLY A 146 21.20 22.65 0.73
C GLY A 146 19.74 23.11 0.84
N ARG A 147 18.86 22.32 1.47
CA ARG A 147 17.46 22.66 1.71
C ARG A 147 17.17 22.81 3.20
N LYS A 148 16.33 23.78 3.56
CA LYS A 148 15.82 23.94 4.92
C LYS A 148 14.73 22.89 5.21
N VAL A 149 14.85 22.19 6.34
CA VAL A 149 13.92 21.15 6.81
C VAL A 149 13.50 21.42 8.25
N SER A 150 12.31 20.95 8.65
CA SER A 150 11.85 21.04 10.04
C SER A 150 12.48 19.91 10.87
N VAL A 151 12.85 20.21 12.12
CA VAL A 151 13.52 19.27 13.02
C VAL A 151 12.60 18.94 14.18
N MET A 152 12.48 17.66 14.53
CA MET A 152 11.70 17.22 15.67
C MET A 152 12.54 16.32 16.55
N THR A 153 12.63 16.67 17.83
CA THR A 153 13.34 15.87 18.83
C THR A 153 12.34 15.12 19.70
N VAL A 154 12.42 13.80 19.65
CA VAL A 154 11.65 12.88 20.49
C VAL A 154 12.53 12.47 21.67
N LYS A 155 12.06 12.73 22.90
CA LYS A 155 12.78 12.43 24.15
C LYS A 155 12.26 11.18 24.83
#